data_AF-A0AAD4R9T2-F1
#
_entry.id   AF-A0AAD4R9T2-F1
#
_cell.length_a   1.000
_cell.length_b   1.000
_cell.length_c   1.000
_cell.angle_alpha   90.00
_cell.angle_beta   90.00
_cell.angle_gamma   90.00
#
_symmetry.space_group_name_H-M   'P 1'
#
loop_
_entity.id
_entity.type
_entity.pdbx_description
1 polymer ?
#
loop_
_entity_poly.entity_id
_entity_poly.type
_entity_poly.pdbx_seq_one_letter_code
_entity_poly.pdbx_strand_id
1 'polypeptide(L)'
;MSVSNFGDEDTIDADEDSAVDMDEAEKYRQQRENKKWPDEVDTPSDVSARERFKKYRGLKSFRTSPWDAKENLPAEYGKISKFSNFKRTKKVVLNEIEKSFAKNENGEINVVLPGSFVTLHISCVPVAMQGELRSDNPLVVFSLLTHEEKMTVMNLLLQKHMSCLVPVNNKDNLIFQVGYRRFEAQPLFSEHNNGSRFKMHRFMPSDGTFCASIYAPVMFPPASVLVFRRDKKGRQRLVATGNVLDLNPDRIVLKRVVLSGHPYRVNKRLAVVRYMFFSKDDVHWFKPVEVYTPKGRRGHIKESLGIHGLFKCVFDQPLNTQDSVLMNLYKRVFPKWTYNSRVHEFSIESNRSRSDTVSTEVKMEE
;
A
#
# COMPACT_ATOMS: atom_id res chain seq x y z
N MET A 1 12.38 -71.10 -0.58
CA MET A 1 13.36 -71.06 -1.68
C MET A 1 12.53 -70.93 -2.96
N SER A 2 12.66 -69.95 -3.85
CA SER A 2 13.76 -69.03 -4.17
C SER A 2 13.22 -67.86 -5.02
N VAL A 3 13.31 -66.66 -4.46
CA VAL A 3 13.86 -65.42 -5.07
C VAL A 3 13.71 -65.22 -6.59
N SER A 4 12.96 -64.18 -6.97
CA SER A 4 13.23 -63.38 -8.16
C SER A 4 13.15 -61.90 -7.79
N ASN A 5 14.30 -61.24 -7.85
CA ASN A 5 14.53 -59.83 -7.55
C ASN A 5 14.80 -59.13 -8.90
N PHE A 6 13.97 -58.16 -9.29
CA PHE A 6 14.21 -57.10 -10.29
C PHE A 6 12.98 -56.18 -10.12
N GLY A 7 13.04 -54.92 -9.72
CA GLY A 7 14.12 -53.95 -9.78
C GLY A 7 13.56 -52.69 -10.43
N ASP A 8 12.47 -52.14 -9.87
CA ASP A 8 11.95 -50.82 -10.26
C ASP A 8 12.35 -49.86 -9.15
N GLU A 9 13.53 -49.26 -9.32
CA GLU A 9 13.88 -48.01 -8.67
C GLU A 9 12.94 -46.94 -9.21
N ASP A 10 11.87 -46.66 -8.46
CA ASP A 10 11.20 -45.37 -8.51
C ASP A 10 12.24 -44.32 -8.10
N THR A 11 13.00 -43.82 -9.07
CA THR A 11 13.67 -42.52 -9.00
C THR A 11 12.58 -41.49 -8.78
N ILE A 12 12.28 -41.25 -7.51
CA ILE A 12 11.66 -40.02 -7.05
C ILE A 12 12.60 -38.93 -7.54
N ASP A 13 12.19 -38.17 -8.55
CA ASP A 13 12.79 -36.90 -8.96
C ASP A 13 12.77 -35.98 -7.74
N ALA A 14 13.78 -36.14 -6.89
CA ALA A 14 13.96 -35.47 -5.63
C ALA A 14 15.03 -34.41 -5.77
N ASP A 15 15.01 -33.62 -6.84
CA ASP A 15 15.86 -32.44 -6.99
C ASP A 15 15.17 -31.39 -7.88
N GLU A 16 15.09 -30.16 -7.37
CA GLU A 16 14.55 -28.91 -7.98
C GLU A 16 13.13 -28.44 -7.60
N ASP A 17 12.86 -28.15 -6.31
CA ASP A 17 11.96 -27.03 -5.93
C ASP A 17 11.98 -26.67 -4.42
N SER A 18 13.01 -27.06 -3.65
CA SER A 18 13.07 -26.86 -2.18
C SER A 18 13.96 -25.70 -1.71
N ALA A 19 14.38 -24.81 -2.60
CA ALA A 19 14.97 -23.53 -2.20
C ALA A 19 13.85 -22.65 -1.61
N VAL A 20 13.63 -22.78 -0.30
CA VAL A 20 12.75 -21.87 0.45
C VAL A 20 13.16 -20.46 0.11
N ASP A 21 12.27 -19.72 -0.55
CA ASP A 21 12.53 -18.34 -0.92
C ASP A 21 12.75 -17.52 0.36
N MET A 22 14.01 -17.21 0.64
CA MET A 22 14.43 -16.49 1.84
C MET A 22 13.70 -15.15 1.96
N ASP A 23 13.43 -14.48 0.84
CA ASP A 23 12.71 -13.20 0.81
C ASP A 23 11.24 -13.36 1.22
N GLU A 24 10.59 -14.44 0.77
CA GLU A 24 9.21 -14.73 1.14
C GLU A 24 9.13 -15.17 2.61
N ALA A 25 10.04 -16.02 3.07
CA ALA A 25 10.15 -16.43 4.47
C ALA A 25 10.38 -15.24 5.42
N GLU A 26 11.22 -14.28 5.00
CA GLU A 26 11.47 -13.03 5.71
C GLU A 26 10.18 -12.18 5.83
N LYS A 27 9.38 -12.07 4.76
CA LYS A 27 8.08 -11.36 4.81
C LYS A 27 7.12 -12.01 5.81
N TYR A 28 7.04 -13.34 5.84
CA TYR A 28 6.24 -14.07 6.82
C TYR A 28 6.73 -13.85 8.26
N ARG A 29 8.05 -13.79 8.48
CA ARG A 29 8.65 -13.47 9.78
C ARG A 29 8.26 -12.06 10.23
N GLN A 30 8.47 -11.06 9.37
CA GLN A 30 8.16 -9.66 9.67
C GLN A 30 6.67 -9.42 9.90
N GLN A 31 5.78 -10.11 9.17
CA GLN A 31 4.34 -10.00 9.40
C GLN A 31 3.94 -10.57 10.77
N ARG A 32 4.49 -11.74 11.15
CA ARG A 32 4.25 -12.35 12.47
C ARG A 32 4.77 -11.47 13.60
N GLU A 33 5.96 -10.90 13.44
CA GLU A 33 6.54 -9.96 14.37
C GLU A 33 5.66 -8.70 14.50
N ASN A 34 5.28 -8.07 13.39
CA ASN A 34 4.40 -6.90 13.44
C ASN A 34 3.01 -7.21 14.02
N LYS A 35 2.52 -8.45 13.94
CA LYS A 35 1.27 -8.85 14.61
C LYS A 35 1.42 -8.91 16.12
N LYS A 36 2.57 -9.38 16.62
CA LYS A 36 2.86 -9.51 18.05
C LYS A 36 3.34 -8.18 18.68
N TRP A 37 4.09 -7.38 17.94
CA TRP A 37 4.64 -6.08 18.35
C TRP A 37 4.34 -5.00 17.28
N PRO A 38 3.11 -4.43 17.30
CA PRO A 38 2.66 -3.55 16.23
C PRO A 38 3.43 -2.23 16.18
N ASP A 39 4.06 -1.97 15.02
CA ASP A 39 4.83 -0.75 14.74
C ASP A 39 6.06 -0.50 15.63
N GLU A 40 6.47 -1.48 16.45
CA GLU A 40 7.68 -1.38 17.24
C GLU A 40 8.92 -1.30 16.33
N VAL A 41 9.88 -0.49 16.75
CA VAL A 41 11.16 -0.30 16.06
C VAL A 41 12.22 -0.05 17.11
N ASP A 42 13.32 -0.77 17.01
CA ASP A 42 14.48 -0.53 17.87
C ASP A 42 15.11 0.81 17.54
N THR A 43 15.44 1.55 18.60
CA THR A 43 16.24 2.77 18.48
C THR A 43 17.67 2.34 18.10
N PRO A 44 18.24 2.87 17.02
CA PRO A 44 19.64 2.59 16.67
C PRO A 44 20.58 3.13 17.75
N SER A 45 21.69 2.43 17.98
CA SER A 45 22.78 2.90 18.83
C SER A 45 23.79 3.75 18.07
N ASP A 46 23.89 3.56 16.75
CA ASP A 46 24.83 4.22 15.83
C ASP A 46 24.39 5.64 15.43
N VAL A 47 23.08 5.88 15.36
CA VAL A 47 22.50 7.18 14.95
C VAL A 47 21.65 7.76 16.07
N SER A 48 21.75 9.06 16.31
CA SER A 48 20.92 9.76 17.29
C SER A 48 19.43 9.62 16.95
N ALA A 49 18.60 9.31 17.96
CA ALA A 49 17.18 9.07 17.76
C ALA A 49 16.46 10.33 17.22
N ARG A 50 16.91 11.53 17.62
CA ARG A 50 16.37 12.80 17.10
C ARG A 50 16.59 12.95 15.59
N GLU A 51 17.70 12.44 15.06
CA GLU A 51 18.04 12.53 13.64
C GLU A 51 17.24 11.51 12.85
N ARG A 52 17.22 10.24 13.30
CA ARG A 52 16.43 9.18 12.67
C ARG A 52 14.93 9.50 12.63
N PHE A 53 14.41 10.10 13.71
CA PHE A 53 13.00 10.42 13.85
C PHE A 53 12.69 11.92 13.71
N LYS A 54 13.56 12.70 13.07
CA LYS A 54 13.41 14.16 12.90
C LYS A 54 12.06 14.59 12.29
N LYS A 55 11.51 13.78 11.39
CA LYS A 55 10.22 14.04 10.70
C LYS A 55 9.01 13.55 11.50
N TYR A 56 9.21 12.98 12.68
CA TYR A 56 8.14 12.46 13.52
C TYR A 56 7.81 13.44 14.65
N ARG A 57 6.56 13.42 15.09
CA ARG A 57 6.09 14.14 16.27
C ARG A 57 5.22 13.26 17.16
N GLY A 58 5.23 13.54 18.45
CA GLY A 58 4.27 12.96 19.39
C GLY A 58 2.87 13.54 19.19
N LEU A 59 1.85 12.74 19.46
CA LEU A 59 0.47 13.20 19.53
C LEU A 59 -0.12 12.78 20.88
N LYS A 60 -0.74 13.72 21.59
CA LYS A 60 -1.47 13.42 22.83
C LYS A 60 -2.63 12.45 22.59
N SER A 61 -3.32 12.62 21.47
CA SER A 61 -4.39 11.72 21.05
C SER A 61 -4.42 11.61 19.53
N PHE A 62 -4.40 10.37 19.05
CA PHE A 62 -4.52 10.08 17.63
C PHE A 62 -5.89 10.49 17.06
N ARG A 63 -6.93 10.57 17.91
CA ARG A 63 -8.30 10.91 17.47
C ARG A 63 -8.58 12.41 17.52
N THR A 64 -8.06 13.14 18.51
CA THR A 64 -8.45 14.53 18.76
C THR A 64 -7.38 15.58 18.44
N SER A 65 -6.07 15.25 18.47
CA SER A 65 -5.04 16.25 18.17
C SER A 65 -5.15 16.80 16.73
N PRO A 66 -4.89 18.07 16.42
CA PRO A 66 -4.94 18.53 15.04
C PRO A 66 -3.77 17.98 14.20
N TRP A 67 -3.97 17.85 12.89
CA TRP A 67 -2.91 17.63 11.91
C TRP A 67 -3.30 18.36 10.64
N ASP A 68 -2.46 19.29 10.16
CA ASP A 68 -2.77 20.05 8.95
C ASP A 68 -2.56 19.20 7.68
N ALA A 69 -3.60 19.13 6.86
CA ALA A 69 -3.60 18.41 5.59
C ALA A 69 -2.76 19.08 4.49
N LYS A 70 -2.33 20.34 4.68
CA LYS A 70 -1.48 21.06 3.73
C LYS A 70 -0.03 21.20 4.18
N GLU A 71 0.31 20.66 5.35
CA GLU A 71 1.68 20.65 5.88
C GLU A 71 2.55 19.64 5.13
N ASN A 72 3.78 20.05 4.75
CA ASN A 72 4.83 19.20 4.19
C ASN A 72 4.40 18.36 2.97
N LEU A 73 3.66 18.97 2.03
CA LEU A 73 3.21 18.30 0.81
C LEU A 73 4.38 17.96 -0.13
N PRO A 74 4.41 16.77 -0.76
CA PRO A 74 5.34 16.44 -1.82
C PRO A 74 5.14 17.31 -3.08
N ALA A 75 6.17 17.45 -3.91
CA ALA A 75 6.09 18.21 -5.16
C ALA A 75 5.03 17.65 -6.11
N GLU A 76 4.78 16.34 -6.08
CA GLU A 76 3.79 15.64 -6.87
C GLU A 76 2.35 16.11 -6.58
N TYR A 77 2.09 16.63 -5.38
CA TYR A 77 0.78 17.21 -5.05
C TYR A 77 0.46 18.49 -5.86
N GLY A 78 1.47 19.14 -6.45
CA GLY A 78 1.25 20.23 -7.40
C GLY A 78 0.78 19.76 -8.78
N LYS A 79 0.95 18.48 -9.11
CA LYS A 79 0.58 17.89 -10.42
C LYS A 79 -0.81 17.27 -10.43
N ILE A 80 -1.42 17.07 -9.26
CA ILE A 80 -2.73 16.42 -9.14
C ILE A 80 -3.87 17.43 -9.17
N SER A 81 -5.02 16.96 -9.63
CA SER A 81 -6.27 17.69 -9.56
C SER A 81 -6.98 17.41 -8.24
N LYS A 82 -7.46 18.49 -7.62
CA LYS A 82 -8.28 18.46 -6.41
C LYS A 82 -9.66 19.01 -6.72
N PHE A 83 -10.68 18.27 -6.31
CA PHE A 83 -12.06 18.74 -6.37
C PHE A 83 -12.40 19.52 -5.10
N SER A 84 -13.01 20.69 -5.25
CA SER A 84 -13.55 21.44 -4.11
C SER A 84 -14.68 20.67 -3.42
N ASN A 85 -15.63 20.15 -4.22
CA ASN A 85 -16.68 19.26 -3.75
C ASN A 85 -16.92 18.14 -4.77
N PHE A 86 -16.29 16.99 -4.52
CA PHE A 86 -16.34 15.84 -5.42
C PHE A 86 -17.76 15.35 -5.72
N LYS A 87 -18.63 15.27 -4.70
CA LYS A 87 -20.02 14.81 -4.85
C LYS A 87 -20.85 15.73 -5.74
N ARG A 88 -20.64 17.05 -5.59
CA ARG A 88 -21.31 18.05 -6.45
C ARG A 88 -20.79 17.95 -7.88
N THR A 89 -19.48 17.89 -8.08
CA THR A 89 -18.88 17.74 -9.42
C THR A 89 -19.41 16.50 -10.13
N LYS A 90 -19.46 15.35 -9.44
CA LYS A 90 -20.03 14.12 -9.99
C LYS A 90 -21.46 14.33 -10.50
N LYS A 91 -22.34 14.93 -9.70
CA LYS A 91 -23.73 15.21 -10.11
C LYS A 91 -23.82 16.11 -11.34
N VAL A 92 -22.98 17.14 -11.41
CA VAL A 92 -22.95 18.06 -12.55
C VAL A 92 -22.54 17.31 -13.83
N VAL A 93 -21.46 16.51 -13.77
CA VAL A 93 -20.97 15.74 -14.91
C VAL A 93 -22.02 14.73 -15.39
N LEU A 94 -22.70 14.02 -14.48
CA LEU A 94 -23.76 13.08 -14.85
C LEU A 94 -24.98 13.79 -15.49
N ASN A 95 -25.41 14.92 -14.93
CA ASN A 95 -26.51 15.69 -15.49
C ASN A 95 -26.17 16.29 -16.86
N GLU A 96 -24.90 16.63 -17.12
CA GLU A 96 -24.43 17.11 -18.42
C GLU A 96 -24.57 16.03 -19.49
N ILE A 97 -24.24 14.78 -19.16
CA ILE A 97 -24.42 13.63 -20.04
C ILE A 97 -25.91 13.43 -20.35
N GLU A 98 -26.77 13.42 -19.34
CA GLU A 98 -28.22 13.26 -19.53
C GLU A 98 -28.79 14.34 -20.46
N LYS A 99 -28.34 15.58 -20.30
CA LYS A 99 -28.73 16.70 -21.18
C LYS A 99 -28.22 16.54 -22.61
N SER A 100 -27.04 15.93 -22.81
CA SER A 100 -26.48 15.71 -24.15
C SER A 100 -27.31 14.74 -24.99
N PHE A 101 -28.08 13.85 -24.35
CA PHE A 101 -29.04 12.97 -25.03
C PHE A 101 -30.38 13.66 -25.34
N ALA A 102 -30.64 14.84 -24.78
CA ALA A 102 -31.85 15.61 -25.10
C ALA A 102 -31.70 16.31 -26.45
N LYS A 103 -32.83 16.57 -27.12
CA LYS A 103 -32.85 17.38 -28.34
C LYS A 103 -32.40 18.80 -28.02
N ASN A 104 -31.50 19.34 -28.84
CA ASN A 104 -31.11 20.74 -28.78
C ASN A 104 -32.28 21.64 -29.20
N GLU A 105 -32.12 22.97 -29.07
CA GLU A 105 -33.11 23.97 -29.50
C GLU A 105 -33.53 23.82 -30.97
N ASN A 106 -32.64 23.26 -31.80
CA ASN A 106 -32.87 22.98 -33.22
C ASN A 106 -33.54 21.61 -33.49
N GLY A 107 -33.86 20.83 -32.45
CA GLY A 107 -34.48 19.50 -32.58
C GLY A 107 -33.52 18.34 -32.89
N GLU A 108 -32.25 18.62 -33.12
CA GLU A 108 -31.19 17.65 -33.44
C GLU A 108 -30.50 17.09 -32.18
N ILE A 109 -30.00 15.85 -32.27
CA ILE A 109 -29.23 15.17 -31.21
C ILE A 109 -27.78 15.08 -31.71
N ASN A 110 -26.85 15.69 -30.98
CA ASN A 110 -25.42 15.75 -31.36
C ASN A 110 -24.62 14.52 -30.88
N VAL A 111 -25.29 13.47 -30.43
CA VAL A 111 -24.69 12.30 -29.79
C VAL A 111 -25.18 11.04 -30.49
N VAL A 112 -24.28 10.07 -30.64
CA VAL A 112 -24.62 8.74 -31.16
C VAL A 112 -25.49 7.99 -30.14
N LEU A 113 -26.65 7.52 -30.57
CA LEU A 113 -27.57 6.77 -29.71
C LEU A 113 -27.12 5.32 -29.50
N PRO A 114 -27.39 4.72 -28.33
CA PRO A 114 -27.10 3.31 -28.07
C PRO A 114 -27.72 2.39 -29.12
N GLY A 115 -26.97 1.36 -29.55
CA GLY A 115 -27.40 0.40 -30.57
C GLY A 115 -27.00 0.75 -32.01
N SER A 116 -26.44 1.95 -32.23
CA SER A 116 -25.95 2.37 -33.55
C SER A 116 -24.63 1.66 -33.91
N PHE A 117 -24.52 1.18 -35.15
CA PHE A 117 -23.25 0.71 -35.70
C PHE A 117 -22.42 1.90 -36.16
N VAL A 118 -21.20 2.05 -35.63
CA VAL A 118 -20.34 3.21 -35.88
C VAL A 118 -18.92 2.82 -36.26
N THR A 119 -18.27 3.68 -37.05
CA THR A 119 -16.83 3.63 -37.30
C THR A 119 -16.17 4.78 -36.54
N LEU A 120 -15.20 4.48 -35.67
CA LEU A 120 -14.51 5.48 -34.86
C LEU A 120 -13.16 5.84 -35.50
N HIS A 121 -12.95 7.13 -35.76
CA HIS A 121 -11.67 7.66 -36.22
C HIS A 121 -10.95 8.32 -35.03
N ILE A 122 -9.94 7.65 -34.48
CA ILE A 122 -9.20 8.11 -33.30
C ILE A 122 -7.85 8.68 -33.77
N SER A 123 -7.54 9.90 -33.34
CA SER A 123 -6.25 10.55 -33.63
C SER A 123 -5.13 10.03 -32.72
N CYS A 124 -3.89 10.12 -33.21
CA CYS A 124 -2.68 9.89 -32.42
C CYS A 124 -2.57 8.49 -31.76
N VAL A 125 -3.09 7.45 -32.41
CA VAL A 125 -2.95 6.07 -31.94
C VAL A 125 -1.51 5.58 -32.19
N PRO A 126 -0.78 5.07 -31.18
CA PRO A 126 0.57 4.54 -31.37
C PRO A 126 0.59 3.34 -32.32
N VAL A 127 1.58 3.27 -33.22
CA VAL A 127 1.75 2.16 -34.17
C VAL A 127 1.88 0.81 -33.46
N ALA A 128 2.45 0.78 -32.25
CA ALA A 128 2.54 -0.44 -31.43
C ALA A 128 1.17 -1.09 -31.16
N MET A 129 0.10 -0.30 -31.08
CA MET A 129 -1.26 -0.80 -30.85
C MET A 129 -1.80 -1.59 -32.06
N GLN A 130 -1.25 -1.37 -33.27
CA GLN A 130 -1.67 -2.11 -34.46
C GLN A 130 -1.39 -3.61 -34.34
N GLY A 131 -0.32 -3.99 -33.65
CA GLY A 131 -0.02 -5.40 -33.36
C GLY A 131 -1.01 -6.00 -32.35
N GLU A 132 -1.36 -5.24 -31.31
CA GLU A 132 -2.35 -5.65 -30.30
C GLU A 132 -3.75 -5.78 -30.90
N LEU A 133 -4.16 -4.87 -31.80
CA LEU A 133 -5.45 -4.92 -32.49
C LEU A 133 -5.60 -6.13 -33.43
N ARG A 134 -4.48 -6.70 -33.90
CA ARG A 134 -4.48 -7.90 -34.75
C ARG A 134 -4.55 -9.20 -33.96
N SER A 135 -4.37 -9.14 -32.64
CA SER A 135 -4.53 -10.31 -31.78
C SER A 135 -5.99 -10.70 -31.63
N ASP A 136 -6.25 -11.93 -31.21
CA ASP A 136 -7.61 -12.43 -30.93
C ASP A 136 -8.26 -11.80 -29.68
N ASN A 137 -7.61 -10.82 -29.05
CA ASN A 137 -8.12 -10.14 -27.87
C ASN A 137 -9.24 -9.15 -28.24
N PRO A 138 -10.39 -9.16 -27.54
CA PRO A 138 -11.47 -8.23 -27.82
C PRO A 138 -11.07 -6.79 -27.46
N LEU A 139 -11.27 -5.86 -28.40
CA LEU A 139 -11.10 -4.43 -28.16
C LEU A 139 -12.39 -3.82 -27.63
N VAL A 140 -12.36 -3.31 -26.40
CA VAL A 140 -13.47 -2.57 -25.78
C VAL A 140 -13.10 -1.11 -25.63
N VAL A 141 -13.95 -0.22 -26.13
CA VAL A 141 -13.76 1.23 -26.09
C VAL A 141 -14.83 1.86 -25.20
N PHE A 142 -14.40 2.76 -24.31
CA PHE A 142 -15.28 3.55 -23.45
C PHE A 142 -15.03 5.04 -23.68
N SER A 143 -16.08 5.85 -23.58
CA SER A 143 -15.94 7.31 -23.50
C SER A 143 -15.62 7.71 -22.06
N LEU A 144 -14.68 8.64 -21.91
CA LEU A 144 -14.31 9.19 -20.60
C LEU A 144 -15.24 10.34 -20.22
N LEU A 145 -15.56 10.41 -18.92
CA LEU A 145 -16.30 11.54 -18.38
C LEU A 145 -15.41 12.76 -18.20
N THR A 146 -16.03 13.92 -18.12
CA THR A 146 -15.34 15.18 -17.86
C THR A 146 -14.47 15.06 -16.60
N HIS A 147 -13.17 15.36 -16.77
CA HIS A 147 -12.12 15.28 -15.74
C HIS A 147 -11.57 13.89 -15.41
N GLU A 148 -12.04 12.78 -16.02
CA GLU A 148 -11.50 11.44 -15.74
C GLU A 148 -10.06 11.22 -16.24
N GLU A 149 -9.60 12.03 -17.20
CA GLU A 149 -8.19 12.05 -17.62
C GLU A 149 -7.26 12.56 -16.52
N LYS A 150 -7.75 13.45 -15.64
CA LYS A 150 -6.91 14.15 -14.66
C LYS A 150 -6.41 13.19 -13.60
N MET A 151 -5.14 13.34 -13.21
CA MET A 151 -4.54 12.57 -12.11
C MET A 151 -4.97 13.09 -10.74
N THR A 152 -5.26 12.20 -9.79
CA THR A 152 -5.53 12.56 -8.39
C THR A 152 -4.98 11.51 -7.42
N VAL A 153 -5.15 11.74 -6.11
CA VAL A 153 -4.98 10.69 -5.11
C VAL A 153 -6.31 9.96 -4.95
N MET A 154 -6.37 8.77 -5.53
CA MET A 154 -7.52 7.89 -5.44
C MET A 154 -7.46 7.09 -4.14
N ASN A 155 -8.59 7.07 -3.43
CA ASN A 155 -8.78 6.27 -2.23
C ASN A 155 -9.69 5.09 -2.56
N LEU A 156 -9.25 3.89 -2.22
CA LEU A 156 -9.93 2.63 -2.52
C LEU A 156 -10.29 1.94 -1.21
N LEU A 157 -11.55 1.57 -1.01
CA LEU A 157 -11.96 0.72 0.10
C LEU A 157 -11.83 -0.73 -0.33
N LEU A 158 -10.92 -1.46 0.30
CA LEU A 158 -10.56 -2.82 -0.07
C LEU A 158 -10.75 -3.79 1.10
N GLN A 159 -11.02 -5.03 0.76
CA GLN A 159 -10.98 -6.18 1.65
C GLN A 159 -10.05 -7.23 1.05
N LYS A 160 -9.24 -7.86 1.90
CA LYS A 160 -8.34 -8.93 1.46
C LYS A 160 -9.18 -10.12 0.97
N HIS A 161 -8.82 -10.67 -0.17
CA HIS A 161 -9.49 -11.83 -0.73
C HIS A 161 -9.06 -13.10 0.02
N MET A 162 -10.00 -14.01 0.28
CA MET A 162 -9.76 -15.23 1.08
C MET A 162 -8.68 -16.15 0.50
N SER A 163 -8.52 -16.18 -0.83
CA SER A 163 -7.46 -16.98 -1.47
C SER A 163 -6.04 -16.43 -1.27
N CYS A 164 -5.91 -15.19 -0.78
CA CYS A 164 -4.63 -14.55 -0.57
C CYS A 164 -4.06 -14.90 0.80
N LEU A 165 -3.28 -15.97 0.86
CA LEU A 165 -2.58 -16.39 2.09
C LEU A 165 -1.24 -15.69 2.29
N VAL A 166 -0.69 -15.11 1.23
CA VAL A 166 0.66 -14.53 1.25
C VAL A 166 0.62 -13.12 1.85
N PRO A 167 1.60 -12.74 2.70
CA PRO A 167 1.79 -11.36 3.13
C PRO A 167 2.02 -10.45 1.93
N VAL A 168 1.32 -9.32 1.91
CA VAL A 168 1.54 -8.22 0.96
C VAL A 168 1.97 -7.02 1.77
N ASN A 169 3.15 -6.48 1.45
CA ASN A 169 3.68 -5.33 2.16
C ASN A 169 3.01 -4.05 1.65
N ASN A 170 2.97 -3.03 2.50
CA ASN A 170 2.62 -1.70 2.06
C ASN A 170 3.67 -1.21 1.05
N LYS A 171 3.21 -0.60 -0.05
CA LYS A 171 4.02 -0.16 -1.21
C LYS A 171 4.59 -1.29 -2.09
N ASP A 172 4.11 -2.53 -1.94
CA ASP A 172 4.36 -3.55 -2.96
C ASP A 172 3.72 -3.14 -4.28
N ASN A 173 4.34 -3.49 -5.41
CA ASN A 173 3.76 -3.23 -6.72
C ASN A 173 2.58 -4.18 -6.96
N LEU A 174 1.39 -3.62 -7.15
CA LEU A 174 0.15 -4.37 -7.39
C LEU A 174 -0.52 -3.88 -8.68
N ILE A 175 -1.29 -4.77 -9.29
CA ILE A 175 -2.09 -4.48 -10.47
C ILE A 175 -3.50 -4.14 -9.98
N PHE A 176 -3.98 -2.95 -10.29
CA PHE A 176 -5.31 -2.47 -9.98
C PHE A 176 -6.18 -2.52 -11.23
N GLN A 177 -7.34 -3.14 -11.12
CA GLN A 177 -8.44 -2.97 -12.06
C GLN A 177 -9.52 -2.17 -11.36
N VAL A 178 -9.72 -0.92 -11.79
CA VAL A 178 -10.66 0.04 -11.22
C VAL A 178 -11.69 0.38 -12.29
N GLY A 179 -12.90 -0.17 -12.16
CA GLY A 179 -13.89 -0.13 -13.24
C GLY A 179 -13.32 -0.75 -14.52
N TYR A 180 -13.23 0.05 -15.57
CA TYR A 180 -12.68 -0.32 -16.86
C TYR A 180 -11.17 -0.03 -17.01
N ARG A 181 -10.53 0.61 -16.02
CA ARG A 181 -9.10 0.97 -16.08
C ARG A 181 -8.25 -0.09 -15.40
N ARG A 182 -7.14 -0.47 -16.03
CA ARG A 182 -6.14 -1.40 -15.47
C ARG A 182 -4.77 -0.74 -15.45
N PHE A 183 -4.05 -0.82 -14.32
CA PHE A 183 -2.74 -0.21 -14.17
C PHE A 183 -1.94 -0.84 -13.01
N GLU A 184 -0.63 -0.67 -13.02
CA GLU A 184 0.26 -1.02 -11.91
C GLU A 184 0.53 0.20 -11.03
N ALA A 185 0.55 0.01 -9.71
CA ALA A 185 0.89 1.04 -8.74
C ALA A 185 1.31 0.46 -7.38
N GLN A 186 2.04 1.25 -6.59
CA GLN A 186 2.37 0.95 -5.20
C GLN A 186 1.39 1.64 -4.24
N PRO A 187 0.47 0.92 -3.57
CA PRO A 187 -0.51 1.52 -2.68
C PRO A 187 0.04 1.85 -1.30
N LEU A 188 -0.54 2.88 -0.71
CA LEU A 188 -0.40 3.18 0.71
C LEU A 188 -1.60 2.62 1.48
N PHE A 189 -1.40 1.52 2.20
CA PHE A 189 -2.45 0.93 3.05
C PHE A 189 -2.63 1.71 4.36
N SER A 190 -3.89 1.96 4.71
CA SER A 190 -4.28 2.68 5.92
C SER A 190 -5.61 2.18 6.49
N GLU A 191 -5.86 2.43 7.77
CA GLU A 191 -7.14 2.16 8.39
C GLU A 191 -8.27 2.94 7.70
N HIS A 192 -9.49 2.40 7.76
CA HIS A 192 -10.69 3.11 7.33
C HIS A 192 -11.66 3.21 8.51
N ASN A 193 -11.85 4.42 9.04
CA ASN A 193 -12.73 4.71 10.17
C ASN A 193 -13.33 6.12 10.01
N ASN A 194 -14.18 6.56 10.95
CA ASN A 194 -14.82 7.89 10.90
C ASN A 194 -13.91 9.04 11.39
N GLY A 195 -12.63 8.78 11.65
CA GLY A 195 -11.67 9.78 12.08
C GLY A 195 -11.14 10.65 10.93
N SER A 196 -10.42 11.70 11.29
CA SER A 196 -9.74 12.59 10.32
C SER A 196 -8.36 12.08 9.90
N ARG A 197 -7.77 11.17 10.67
CA ARG A 197 -6.43 10.61 10.48
C ARG A 197 -6.48 9.11 10.50
N PHE A 198 -5.67 8.51 9.65
CA PHE A 198 -5.69 7.08 9.40
C PHE A 198 -4.30 6.51 9.65
N LYS A 199 -4.21 5.50 10.53
CA LYS A 199 -2.94 4.85 10.79
C LYS A 199 -2.57 4.02 9.57
N MET A 200 -1.32 4.13 9.13
CA MET A 200 -0.78 3.31 8.06
C MET A 200 -0.63 1.87 8.53
N HIS A 201 -1.02 0.89 7.71
CA HIS A 201 -0.68 -0.51 7.96
C HIS A 201 0.67 -0.86 7.32
N ARG A 202 1.52 -1.64 7.99
CA ARG A 202 2.78 -2.12 7.37
C ARG A 202 2.55 -3.22 6.33
N PHE A 203 1.54 -4.04 6.55
CA PHE A 203 1.11 -5.13 5.68
C PHE A 203 -0.36 -4.96 5.35
N MET A 204 -0.82 -5.56 4.26
CA MET A 204 -2.25 -5.69 3.96
C MET A 204 -2.94 -6.39 5.15
N PRO A 205 -3.96 -5.75 5.77
CA PRO A 205 -4.71 -6.37 6.86
C PRO A 205 -5.37 -7.67 6.41
N SER A 206 -5.32 -8.70 7.25
CA SER A 206 -6.02 -9.97 6.97
C SER A 206 -7.53 -9.85 7.15
N ASP A 207 -7.95 -9.03 8.12
CA ASP A 207 -9.34 -8.92 8.54
C ASP A 207 -9.85 -7.49 8.38
N GLY A 208 -11.16 -7.38 8.08
CA GLY A 208 -11.85 -6.11 7.93
C GLY A 208 -11.52 -5.39 6.62
N THR A 209 -12.09 -4.20 6.49
CA THR A 209 -11.86 -3.31 5.35
C THR A 209 -10.74 -2.32 5.67
N PHE A 210 -9.97 -1.97 4.65
CA PHE A 210 -8.89 -1.00 4.74
C PHE A 210 -8.91 -0.08 3.52
N CYS A 211 -8.21 1.05 3.63
CA CYS A 211 -8.10 2.00 2.54
C CYS A 211 -6.72 1.89 1.88
N ALA A 212 -6.70 1.80 0.56
CA ALA A 212 -5.49 1.97 -0.25
C ALA A 212 -5.52 3.33 -0.96
N SER A 213 -4.51 4.17 -0.70
CA SER A 213 -4.33 5.44 -1.40
C SER A 213 -3.24 5.33 -2.47
N ILE A 214 -3.54 5.75 -3.69
CA ILE A 214 -2.64 5.70 -4.86
C ILE A 214 -2.79 6.94 -5.72
N TYR A 215 -1.76 7.29 -6.49
CA TYR A 215 -1.91 8.23 -7.59
C TYR A 215 -2.49 7.50 -8.80
N ALA A 216 -3.66 7.93 -9.26
CA ALA A 216 -4.34 7.35 -10.42
C ALA A 216 -5.25 8.39 -11.09
N PRO A 217 -5.61 8.20 -12.37
CA PRO A 217 -6.61 9.01 -13.04
C PRO A 217 -7.95 8.96 -12.30
N VAL A 218 -8.68 10.07 -12.33
CA VAL A 218 -9.99 10.18 -11.69
C VAL A 218 -10.96 9.12 -12.22
N MET A 219 -11.68 8.48 -11.30
CA MET A 219 -12.79 7.58 -11.60
C MET A 219 -13.95 7.95 -10.69
N PHE A 220 -15.09 8.31 -11.26
CA PHE A 220 -16.30 8.60 -10.49
C PHE A 220 -16.93 7.30 -9.93
N PRO A 221 -17.12 7.17 -8.60
CA PRO A 221 -17.86 6.05 -8.01
C PRO A 221 -19.32 6.03 -8.50
N PRO A 222 -20.05 4.90 -8.46
CA PRO A 222 -19.59 3.59 -8.00
C PRO A 222 -18.70 2.92 -9.07
N ALA A 223 -17.54 2.43 -8.65
CA ALA A 223 -16.66 1.64 -9.49
C ALA A 223 -16.06 0.52 -8.63
N SER A 224 -16.19 -0.71 -9.11
CA SER A 224 -15.62 -1.89 -8.46
C SER A 224 -14.11 -1.91 -8.67
N VAL A 225 -13.43 -2.54 -7.72
CA VAL A 225 -11.97 -2.62 -7.68
C VAL A 225 -11.55 -4.06 -7.46
N LEU A 226 -10.68 -4.55 -8.34
CA LEU A 226 -9.95 -5.80 -8.16
C LEU A 226 -8.46 -5.48 -8.07
N VAL A 227 -7.78 -6.15 -7.16
CA VAL A 227 -6.34 -5.98 -6.96
C VAL A 227 -5.67 -7.33 -7.15
N PHE A 228 -4.68 -7.37 -8.02
CA PHE A 228 -3.91 -8.55 -8.33
C PHE A 228 -2.45 -8.36 -7.95
N ARG A 229 -1.79 -9.46 -7.60
CA ARG A 229 -0.35 -9.55 -7.46
C ARG A 229 0.21 -10.43 -8.57
N ARG A 230 1.34 -10.03 -9.15
CA ARG A 230 2.10 -10.88 -10.08
C ARG A 230 2.94 -11.88 -9.28
N ASP A 231 2.78 -13.17 -9.60
CA ASP A 231 3.59 -14.26 -9.07
C ASP A 231 4.96 -14.30 -9.76
N LYS A 232 5.93 -15.05 -9.22
CA LYS A 232 7.26 -15.21 -9.85
C LYS A 232 7.17 -15.76 -11.27
N LYS A 233 6.20 -16.65 -11.51
CA LYS A 233 5.86 -17.21 -12.83
C LYS A 233 5.04 -16.26 -13.71
N GLY A 234 4.93 -14.97 -13.38
CA GLY A 234 4.18 -13.97 -14.17
C GLY A 234 2.65 -14.04 -14.06
N ARG A 235 2.09 -15.09 -13.43
CA ARG A 235 0.65 -15.27 -13.22
C ARG A 235 0.07 -14.22 -12.29
N GLN A 236 -1.13 -13.74 -12.59
CA GLN A 236 -1.83 -12.77 -11.76
C GLN A 236 -2.74 -13.47 -10.76
N ARG A 237 -2.56 -13.21 -9.47
CA ARG A 237 -3.39 -13.78 -8.39
C ARG A 237 -4.18 -12.67 -7.72
N LEU A 238 -5.49 -12.89 -7.55
CA LEU A 238 -6.37 -11.95 -6.86
C LEU A 238 -5.98 -11.84 -5.38
N VAL A 239 -5.74 -10.62 -4.91
CA VAL A 239 -5.33 -10.35 -3.52
C VAL A 239 -6.35 -9.55 -2.72
N ALA A 240 -7.11 -8.67 -3.36
CA ALA A 240 -8.14 -7.87 -2.69
C ALA A 240 -9.25 -7.48 -3.67
N THR A 241 -10.44 -7.25 -3.12
CA THR A 241 -11.61 -6.75 -3.84
C THR A 241 -12.18 -5.55 -3.08
N GLY A 242 -12.91 -4.67 -3.78
CA GLY A 242 -13.45 -3.50 -3.13
C GLY A 242 -14.10 -2.50 -4.08
N ASN A 243 -14.17 -1.25 -3.65
CA ASN A 243 -14.82 -0.15 -4.37
C ASN A 243 -14.03 1.16 -4.24
N VAL A 244 -14.20 2.06 -5.22
CA VAL A 244 -13.63 3.41 -5.18
C VAL A 244 -14.38 4.27 -4.15
N LEU A 245 -13.63 4.97 -3.29
CA LEU A 245 -14.16 5.98 -2.36
C LEU A 245 -14.19 7.37 -3.01
N ASP A 246 -14.76 8.34 -2.30
CA ASP A 246 -14.65 9.75 -2.68
C ASP A 246 -13.17 10.16 -2.84
N LEU A 247 -12.87 10.80 -3.96
CA LEU A 247 -11.53 11.25 -4.30
C LEU A 247 -11.17 12.45 -3.44
N ASN A 248 -10.29 12.23 -2.46
CA ASN A 248 -9.86 13.25 -1.52
C ASN A 248 -8.35 13.15 -1.26
N PRO A 249 -7.53 14.03 -1.87
CA PRO A 249 -6.09 14.05 -1.65
C PRO A 249 -5.69 14.57 -0.27
N ASP A 250 -6.61 15.22 0.46
CA ASP A 250 -6.35 15.72 1.81
C ASP A 250 -6.43 14.62 2.88
N ARG A 251 -6.79 13.38 2.52
CA ARG A 251 -6.83 12.24 3.46
C ARG A 251 -5.46 12.08 4.16
N ILE A 252 -5.43 12.22 5.48
CA ILE A 252 -4.18 12.19 6.24
C ILE A 252 -3.86 10.76 6.67
N VAL A 253 -2.84 10.17 6.06
CA VAL A 253 -2.29 8.86 6.46
C VAL A 253 -1.02 9.08 7.29
N LEU A 254 -1.00 8.50 8.50
CA LEU A 254 0.10 8.65 9.46
C LEU A 254 0.80 7.31 9.69
N LYS A 255 2.12 7.26 9.47
CA LYS A 255 2.96 6.15 9.89
C LYS A 255 3.30 6.31 11.36
N ARG A 256 2.94 5.32 12.16
CA ARG A 256 3.34 5.21 13.57
C ARG A 256 4.68 4.48 13.68
N VAL A 257 5.48 4.90 14.64
CA VAL A 257 6.62 4.15 15.18
C VAL A 257 6.46 4.11 16.69
N VAL A 258 6.70 2.95 17.28
CA VAL A 258 6.69 2.76 18.73
C VAL A 258 8.12 2.51 19.18
N LEU A 259 8.63 3.40 20.03
CA LEU A 259 9.92 3.19 20.70
C LEU A 259 9.67 2.49 22.03
N SER A 260 10.44 1.44 22.31
CA SER A 260 10.33 0.64 23.52
C SER A 260 11.45 0.94 24.50
N GLY A 261 11.15 0.87 25.78
CA GLY A 261 12.09 1.03 26.88
C GLY A 261 11.71 0.15 28.05
N HIS A 262 12.69 -0.18 28.87
CA HIS A 262 12.49 -1.03 30.04
C HIS A 262 12.72 -0.24 31.33
N PRO A 263 11.81 -0.34 32.32
CA PRO A 263 12.03 0.25 33.63
C PRO A 263 13.19 -0.49 34.31
N TYR A 264 14.16 0.30 34.77
CA TYR A 264 15.32 -0.17 35.51
C TYR A 264 15.10 -0.12 37.02
N ARG A 265 14.60 1.03 37.52
CA ARG A 265 14.30 1.23 38.95
C ARG A 265 12.97 1.93 39.10
N VAL A 266 12.07 1.36 39.89
CA VAL A 266 10.74 1.94 40.16
C VAL A 266 10.63 2.35 41.63
N ASN A 267 10.11 3.55 41.88
CA ASN A 267 9.80 4.06 43.20
C ASN A 267 8.44 4.76 43.17
N LYS A 268 7.41 4.10 43.72
CA LYS A 268 6.01 4.55 43.63
C LYS A 268 5.65 4.87 42.18
N ARG A 269 5.35 6.13 41.87
CA ARG A 269 4.98 6.64 40.53
C ARG A 269 6.18 7.05 39.66
N LEU A 270 7.38 7.09 40.23
CA LEU A 270 8.59 7.48 39.51
C LEU A 270 9.33 6.23 39.04
N ALA A 271 9.73 6.20 37.77
CA ALA A 271 10.51 5.11 37.21
C ALA A 271 11.70 5.64 36.42
N VAL A 272 12.86 4.99 36.55
CA VAL A 272 14.01 5.19 35.67
C VAL A 272 13.88 4.22 34.52
N VAL A 273 13.92 4.70 33.27
CA VAL A 273 13.77 3.89 32.06
C VAL A 273 15.11 3.84 31.32
N ARG A 274 15.44 2.67 30.74
CA ARG A 274 16.63 2.42 29.92
C ARG A 274 16.24 1.83 28.55
N TYR A 275 17.20 1.83 27.62
CA TYR A 275 17.12 1.23 26.28
C TYR A 275 16.15 1.88 25.27
N MET A 276 15.38 2.90 25.66
CA MET A 276 14.58 3.67 24.70
C MET A 276 15.43 4.68 23.91
N PHE A 277 16.41 5.31 24.57
CA PHE A 277 17.35 6.25 23.99
C PHE A 277 18.76 5.92 24.47
N PHE A 278 19.76 6.37 23.72
CA PHE A 278 21.18 6.17 24.02
C PHE A 278 21.95 7.48 24.25
N SER A 279 21.31 8.63 24.01
CA SER A 279 21.89 9.97 24.21
C SER A 279 21.01 10.84 25.11
N LYS A 280 21.64 11.69 25.92
CA LYS A 280 20.98 12.71 26.74
C LYS A 280 20.15 13.69 25.90
N ASP A 281 20.67 14.08 24.74
CA ASP A 281 20.01 15.04 23.86
C ASP A 281 18.70 14.48 23.28
N ASP A 282 18.68 13.17 22.98
CA ASP A 282 17.47 12.50 22.50
C ASP A 282 16.37 12.54 23.56
N VAL A 283 16.72 12.27 24.83
CA VAL A 283 15.78 12.38 25.95
C VAL A 283 15.19 13.79 26.05
N HIS A 284 16.02 14.83 25.88
CA HIS A 284 15.56 16.21 25.94
C HIS A 284 14.64 16.56 24.76
N TRP A 285 15.00 16.13 23.55
CA TRP A 285 14.22 16.33 22.33
C TRP A 285 12.82 15.71 22.42
N PHE A 286 12.72 14.47 22.93
CA PHE A 286 11.46 13.74 23.06
C PHE A 286 10.74 13.99 24.39
N LYS A 287 11.25 14.86 25.26
CA LYS A 287 10.63 15.21 26.56
C LYS A 287 9.15 15.60 26.48
N PRO A 288 8.68 16.35 25.46
CA PRO A 288 7.26 16.72 25.35
C PRO A 288 6.32 15.55 25.02
N VAL A 289 6.85 14.39 24.61
CA VAL A 289 6.05 13.24 24.17
C VAL A 289 5.60 12.41 25.38
N GLU A 290 4.32 12.08 25.42
CA GLU A 290 3.74 11.19 26.42
C GLU A 290 4.23 9.75 26.21
N VAL A 291 4.62 9.09 27.30
CA VAL A 291 4.93 7.66 27.34
C VAL A 291 3.78 6.91 27.96
N TYR A 292 3.60 5.66 27.56
CA TYR A 292 2.55 4.80 28.08
C TYR A 292 3.03 3.37 28.25
N THR A 293 2.25 2.54 28.93
CA THR A 293 2.54 1.10 29.06
C THR A 293 1.41 0.30 28.42
N PRO A 294 1.65 -0.95 27.97
CA PRO A 294 0.58 -1.83 27.48
C PRO A 294 -0.55 -2.03 28.49
N LYS A 295 -0.26 -1.89 29.79
CA LYS A 295 -1.23 -1.98 30.90
C LYS A 295 -2.04 -0.70 31.11
N GLY A 296 -1.92 0.30 30.25
CA GLY A 296 -2.74 1.52 30.25
C GLY A 296 -2.24 2.65 31.14
N ARG A 297 -1.05 2.51 31.76
CA ARG A 297 -0.44 3.58 32.57
C ARG A 297 0.15 4.65 31.65
N ARG A 298 0.07 5.92 32.06
CA ARG A 298 0.52 7.07 31.26
C ARG A 298 1.49 7.92 32.05
N GLY A 299 2.47 8.50 31.37
CA GLY A 299 3.51 9.27 32.03
C GLY A 299 4.25 10.23 31.12
N HIS A 300 5.12 11.01 31.73
CA HIS A 300 5.95 12.01 31.05
C HIS A 300 7.40 11.93 31.53
N ILE A 301 8.31 12.33 30.65
CA ILE A 301 9.75 12.40 30.94
C ILE A 301 10.01 13.62 31.83
N LYS A 302 10.61 13.39 33.00
CA LYS A 302 10.98 14.43 33.96
C LYS A 302 12.36 15.01 33.62
N GLU A 303 13.37 14.15 33.62
CA GLU A 303 14.78 14.54 33.43
C GLU A 303 15.61 13.38 32.87
N SER A 304 16.66 13.71 32.14
CA SER A 304 17.71 12.77 31.72
C SER A 304 18.67 12.46 32.87
N LEU A 305 19.13 11.23 32.98
CA LEU A 305 20.16 10.79 33.93
C LEU A 305 21.43 10.39 33.18
N GLY A 306 22.52 11.14 33.40
CA GLY A 306 23.80 10.88 32.75
C GLY A 306 23.79 11.12 31.24
N ILE A 307 24.71 10.45 30.55
CA ILE A 307 24.94 10.60 29.09
C ILE A 307 24.34 9.48 28.24
N HIS A 308 24.11 8.30 28.82
CA HIS A 308 23.70 7.08 28.09
C HIS A 308 22.19 6.98 27.79
N GLY A 309 21.48 8.10 27.78
CA GLY A 309 20.05 8.14 27.45
C GLY A 309 19.11 7.53 28.51
N LEU A 310 19.56 7.31 29.75
CA LEU A 310 18.67 6.98 30.86
C LEU A 310 17.82 8.21 31.23
N PHE A 311 16.59 8.00 31.68
CA PHE A 311 15.71 9.10 32.07
C PHE A 311 14.73 8.70 33.16
N LYS A 312 14.32 9.69 33.97
CA LYS A 312 13.23 9.55 34.93
C LYS A 312 11.90 9.88 34.26
N CYS A 313 10.93 9.01 34.45
CA CYS A 313 9.53 9.22 34.12
C CYS A 313 8.68 9.30 35.38
N VAL A 314 7.62 10.10 35.31
CA VAL A 314 6.54 10.10 36.29
C VAL A 314 5.29 9.58 35.62
N PHE A 315 4.69 8.55 36.21
CA PHE A 315 3.44 7.94 35.77
C PHE A 315 2.26 8.35 36.66
N ASP A 316 1.06 8.24 36.12
CA ASP A 316 -0.20 8.39 36.86
C ASP A 316 -0.37 7.32 37.96
N GLN A 317 0.08 6.09 37.69
CA GLN A 317 0.03 4.95 38.59
C GLN A 317 1.42 4.29 38.79
N PRO A 318 1.64 3.57 39.90
CA PRO A 318 2.89 2.85 40.14
C PRO A 318 3.19 1.81 39.06
N LEU A 319 4.44 1.68 38.62
CA LEU A 319 4.87 0.76 37.56
C LEU A 319 5.39 -0.58 38.13
N ASN A 320 5.31 -1.69 37.37
CA ASN A 320 6.05 -2.92 37.71
C ASN A 320 7.36 -2.98 36.91
N THR A 321 8.44 -3.51 37.48
CA THR A 321 9.74 -3.67 36.81
C THR A 321 9.66 -4.58 35.56
N GLN A 322 8.66 -5.46 35.47
CA GLN A 322 8.43 -6.29 34.28
C GLN A 322 7.64 -5.59 33.15
N ASP A 323 7.12 -4.38 33.38
CA ASP A 323 6.36 -3.66 32.37
C ASP A 323 7.30 -3.10 31.29
N SER A 324 6.78 -2.88 30.08
CA SER A 324 7.46 -2.10 29.04
C SER A 324 6.90 -0.69 28.99
N VAL A 325 7.78 0.29 28.79
CA VAL A 325 7.42 1.69 28.55
C VAL A 325 7.53 1.96 27.06
N LEU A 326 6.49 2.51 26.46
CA LEU A 326 6.35 2.73 25.03
C LEU A 326 6.13 4.21 24.73
N MET A 327 6.66 4.67 23.61
CA MET A 327 6.45 6.02 23.10
C MET A 327 5.93 5.97 21.66
N ASN A 328 4.80 6.63 21.40
CA ASN A 328 4.24 6.73 20.05
C ASN A 328 4.75 7.98 19.32
N LEU A 329 5.36 7.77 18.16
CA LEU A 329 5.77 8.81 17.24
C LEU A 329 5.04 8.67 15.91
N TYR A 330 4.60 9.79 15.33
CA TYR A 330 3.84 9.80 14.08
C TYR A 330 4.48 10.71 13.04
N LYS A 331 4.47 10.28 11.79
CA LYS A 331 4.74 11.16 10.64
C LYS A 331 3.69 10.97 9.56
N ARG A 332 3.39 12.02 8.81
CA ARG A 332 2.58 11.90 7.61
C ARG A 332 3.35 11.18 6.51
N VAL A 333 2.65 10.32 5.79
CA VAL A 333 3.17 9.57 4.65
C VAL A 333 2.23 9.76 3.47
N PHE A 334 2.83 9.82 2.29
CA PHE A 334 2.14 10.02 1.03
C PHE A 334 2.38 8.80 0.12
N PRO A 335 1.45 8.48 -0.81
CA PRO A 335 1.70 7.49 -1.84
C PRO A 335 2.90 7.90 -2.71
N LYS A 336 3.50 6.94 -3.42
CA LYS A 336 4.56 7.22 -4.40
C LYS A 336 3.97 7.30 -5.79
N TRP A 337 4.47 8.22 -6.63
CA TRP A 337 4.07 8.30 -8.03
C TRP A 337 4.67 7.13 -8.82
N THR A 338 3.90 6.04 -8.92
CA THR A 338 4.33 4.76 -9.54
C THR A 338 3.29 4.25 -10.54
N TYR A 339 2.38 5.13 -10.97
CA TYR A 339 1.32 4.78 -11.92
C TYR A 339 1.94 4.35 -13.25
N ASN A 340 1.62 3.12 -13.66
CA ASN A 340 1.97 2.58 -14.96
C ASN A 340 0.72 2.00 -15.64
N SER A 341 0.30 2.62 -16.74
CA SER A 341 -0.88 2.17 -17.51
C SER A 341 -0.64 0.87 -18.30
N ARG A 342 0.62 0.52 -18.57
CA ARG A 342 0.97 -0.69 -19.31
C ARG A 342 1.10 -1.87 -18.35
N VAL A 343 0.04 -2.65 -18.23
CA VAL A 343 0.07 -3.93 -17.53
C VAL A 343 0.38 -5.00 -18.57
N HIS A 344 1.62 -5.48 -18.59
CA HIS A 344 2.00 -6.58 -19.49
C HIS A 344 1.13 -7.81 -19.20
N GLU A 345 0.46 -8.29 -20.23
CA GLU A 345 -0.22 -9.58 -20.21
C GLU A 345 0.79 -10.71 -20.25
N PHE A 346 0.47 -11.78 -19.52
CA PHE A 346 1.26 -12.99 -19.54
C PHE A 346 0.88 -13.76 -20.81
N SER A 347 1.73 -13.77 -21.82
CA SER A 347 1.57 -14.67 -22.97
C SER A 347 2.11 -16.06 -22.61
N ILE A 348 1.20 -17.03 -22.51
CA ILE A 348 1.53 -18.45 -22.25
C ILE A 348 2.41 -19.02 -23.39
N GLU A 349 2.39 -18.40 -24.57
CA GLU A 349 3.04 -18.89 -25.80
C GLU A 349 4.56 -18.73 -25.82
N SER A 350 5.14 -17.88 -24.99
CA SER A 350 6.60 -17.61 -25.01
C SER A 350 7.48 -18.76 -24.50
N ASN A 351 6.88 -19.82 -23.92
CA ASN A 351 7.60 -21.02 -23.51
C ASN A 351 7.52 -22.19 -24.52
N ARG A 352 6.66 -22.13 -25.55
CA ARG A 352 6.62 -23.17 -26.60
C ARG A 352 7.62 -22.92 -27.72
N SER A 353 7.98 -21.67 -27.98
CA SER A 353 8.96 -21.34 -29.03
C SER A 353 10.42 -21.57 -28.63
N ARG A 354 10.70 -21.89 -27.35
CA ARG A 354 12.05 -22.13 -26.84
C ARG A 354 12.43 -23.62 -26.74
N SER A 355 11.48 -24.54 -26.86
CA SER A 355 11.74 -25.99 -26.87
C SER A 355 12.05 -26.55 -28.26
N ASP A 356 11.69 -25.83 -29.33
CA ASP A 356 11.67 -26.40 -30.69
C ASP A 356 12.80 -25.90 -31.60
N THR A 357 13.80 -25.17 -31.07
CA THR A 357 14.93 -24.61 -31.86
C THR A 357 16.30 -25.22 -31.58
N VAL A 358 16.39 -26.35 -30.85
CA VAL A 358 17.65 -27.06 -30.64
C VAL A 358 17.65 -28.40 -31.38
N SER A 359 17.86 -28.36 -32.70
CA SER A 359 18.45 -29.47 -33.47
C SER A 359 18.43 -29.20 -34.98
N THR A 360 19.32 -28.33 -35.49
CA THR A 360 19.87 -28.49 -36.86
C THR A 360 21.15 -27.64 -37.02
N GLU A 361 22.26 -28.09 -36.42
CA GLU A 361 23.58 -27.68 -36.90
C GLU A 361 24.03 -28.66 -38.00
N VAL A 362 24.03 -28.16 -39.23
CA VAL A 362 24.61 -28.81 -40.40
C VAL A 362 26.13 -28.65 -40.30
N LYS A 363 26.85 -29.78 -40.17
CA LYS A 363 28.30 -29.84 -40.38
C LYS A 363 28.61 -29.58 -41.85
N MET A 364 29.40 -28.54 -42.12
CA MET A 364 30.22 -28.44 -43.31
C MET A 364 31.68 -28.23 -42.86
N GLU A 365 32.50 -29.25 -43.07
CA GLU A 365 33.95 -29.14 -43.21
C GLU A 365 34.36 -30.01 -44.41
N GLU A 366 35.10 -29.36 -45.32
CA GLU A 366 35.96 -29.81 -46.43
C GLU A 366 35.57 -30.98 -47.34
#